data_AF-A0A537GPP3-F1
#
_entry.id   AF-A0A537GPP3-F1
#
_cell.length_a   1.000
_cell.length_b   1.000
_cell.length_c   1.000
_cell.angle_alpha   90.00
_cell.angle_beta   90.00
_cell.angle_gamma   90.00
#
_symmetry.space_group_name_H-M   'P 1'
#
loop_
_entity.id
_entity.type
_entity.pdbx_description
1 polymer ?
#
loop_
_entity_poly.entity_id
_entity_poly.type
_entity_poly.pdbx_seq_one_letter_code
_entity_poly.pdbx_strand_id
1 'polypeptide(L)'
;MPLQVATTQSEKNVQEVREYDLFLDVDFSGLKYRGKVVVDLESIGDVSLDAVGQQISSVKSGGNKVPFKHSGKVLEIQSGKFSGPLEIDFSGRVSDNFTGLYKASYGDGYILSTHLEAVQARKVLPCVDHPAFKAVFKVRVRTDADLSVISNMPIESETRQGEKKTVMFKKTPKMSTYLLYLGVGKFVQEKNRHGETELYAAYADRPTGKINTEFSFDATRKVLDFYESYFGIPFQLPKLHNIAVPEFAYGAMENWGAITYREILLHVDKDTSVRARKSVAHVATP
;
A
#
# COMPACT_ATOMS: atom_id res chain seq x y z
N MET A 1 -23.96 0.32 22.93
CA MET A 1 -24.29 -0.27 21.63
C MET A 1 -23.02 -0.89 21.07
N PRO A 2 -22.98 -2.20 20.83
CA PRO A 2 -21.83 -2.82 20.18
C PRO A 2 -21.71 -2.28 18.76
N LEU A 3 -20.51 -1.82 18.37
CA LEU A 3 -20.20 -1.51 16.97
C LEU A 3 -20.43 -2.79 16.16
N GLN A 4 -21.49 -2.78 15.36
CA GLN A 4 -21.71 -3.79 14.35
C GLN A 4 -20.68 -3.52 13.26
N VAL A 5 -19.54 -4.23 13.33
CA VAL A 5 -18.56 -4.27 12.24
C VAL A 5 -19.34 -4.73 11.01
N ALA A 6 -19.44 -3.87 10.01
CA ALA A 6 -20.08 -4.20 8.74
C ALA A 6 -19.21 -5.22 8.00
N THR A 7 -19.29 -6.49 8.40
CA THR A 7 -18.66 -7.62 7.72
C THR A 7 -19.39 -7.86 6.42
N THR A 8 -18.84 -7.34 5.32
CA THR A 8 -19.23 -7.74 3.96
C THR A 8 -18.73 -9.15 3.68
N GLN A 9 -19.52 -10.15 4.06
CA GLN A 9 -19.79 -11.47 3.44
C GLN A 9 -18.74 -12.31 2.65
N SER A 10 -17.49 -11.91 2.40
CA SER A 10 -16.49 -12.67 1.61
C SER A 10 -15.84 -13.85 2.37
N GLU A 11 -15.90 -13.85 3.70
CA GLU A 11 -15.17 -14.81 4.55
C GLU A 11 -15.83 -16.19 4.67
N LYS A 12 -17.01 -16.40 4.08
CA LYS A 12 -17.88 -17.53 4.44
C LYS A 12 -17.21 -18.92 4.36
N ASN A 13 -16.19 -19.08 3.52
CA ASN A 13 -15.50 -20.36 3.33
C ASN A 13 -13.96 -20.28 3.43
N VAL A 14 -13.35 -19.12 3.28
CA VAL A 14 -11.87 -18.98 3.26
C VAL A 14 -11.34 -19.18 4.68
N GLN A 15 -10.39 -20.11 4.84
CA GLN A 15 -9.77 -20.44 6.12
C GLN A 15 -8.43 -19.73 6.31
N GLU A 16 -7.65 -19.62 5.25
CA GLU A 16 -6.34 -18.99 5.27
C GLU A 16 -6.06 -18.33 3.93
N VAL A 17 -5.34 -17.21 3.97
CA VAL A 17 -4.61 -16.69 2.80
C VAL A 17 -3.12 -16.68 3.12
N ARG A 18 -2.33 -17.35 2.28
CA ARG A 18 -0.89 -17.52 2.47
C ARG A 18 -0.09 -16.39 1.81
N GLU A 19 -0.37 -16.12 0.53
CA GLU A 19 0.38 -15.14 -0.25
C GLU A 19 -0.50 -14.43 -1.30
N TYR A 20 -0.23 -13.15 -1.50
CA TYR A 20 -0.67 -12.35 -2.64
C TYR A 20 0.53 -12.04 -3.53
N ASP A 21 0.61 -12.62 -4.72
CA ASP A 21 1.53 -12.18 -5.77
C ASP A 21 0.83 -11.17 -6.69
N LEU A 22 1.03 -9.88 -6.39
CA LEU A 22 0.37 -8.75 -7.03
C LEU A 22 1.25 -8.13 -8.09
N PHE A 23 0.73 -8.06 -9.32
CA PHE A 23 1.27 -7.25 -10.40
C PHE A 23 0.27 -6.16 -10.80
N LEU A 24 0.72 -4.91 -10.89
CA LEU A 24 -0.06 -3.78 -11.39
C LEU A 24 0.68 -3.10 -12.55
N ASP A 25 0.02 -2.99 -13.69
CA ASP A 25 0.41 -2.17 -14.84
C ASP A 25 -0.34 -0.84 -14.78
N VAL A 26 0.34 0.19 -14.29
CA VAL A 26 -0.22 1.52 -14.02
C VAL A 26 -0.05 2.40 -15.25
N ASP A 27 -1.18 2.87 -15.79
CA ASP A 27 -1.24 3.96 -16.74
C ASP A 27 -1.42 5.26 -15.95
N PHE A 28 -0.29 5.89 -15.64
CA PHE A 28 -0.23 7.05 -14.75
C PHE A 28 -1.05 8.22 -15.29
N SER A 29 -0.82 8.60 -16.56
CA SER A 29 -1.55 9.69 -17.22
C SER A 29 -3.02 9.34 -17.48
N GLY A 30 -3.32 8.09 -17.81
CA GLY A 30 -4.68 7.61 -18.01
C GLY A 30 -5.48 7.37 -16.73
N LEU A 31 -4.88 7.52 -15.54
CA LEU A 31 -5.50 7.29 -14.23
C LEU A 31 -6.23 5.95 -14.14
N LYS A 32 -5.60 4.90 -14.67
CA LYS A 32 -6.14 3.54 -14.70
C LYS A 32 -5.03 2.52 -14.55
N TYR A 33 -5.41 1.28 -14.28
CA TYR A 33 -4.45 0.19 -14.17
C TYR A 33 -5.05 -1.14 -14.60
N ARG A 34 -4.18 -2.04 -15.03
CA ARG A 34 -4.47 -3.47 -15.18
C ARG A 34 -3.73 -4.22 -14.09
N GLY A 35 -4.39 -5.20 -13.50
CA GLY A 35 -3.82 -6.00 -12.43
C GLY A 35 -3.89 -7.49 -12.74
N LYS A 36 -2.91 -8.20 -12.21
CA LYS A 36 -2.95 -9.64 -12.04
C LYS A 36 -2.59 -9.93 -10.59
N VAL A 37 -3.43 -10.67 -9.89
CA VAL A 37 -3.12 -11.17 -8.55
C VAL A 37 -3.19 -12.69 -8.56
N VAL A 38 -2.17 -13.33 -8.01
CA VAL A 38 -2.23 -14.75 -7.67
C VAL A 38 -2.43 -14.83 -6.16
N VAL A 39 -3.56 -15.37 -5.73
CA VAL A 39 -3.91 -15.54 -4.32
C VAL A 39 -3.75 -17.00 -3.96
N ASP A 40 -2.74 -17.33 -3.14
CA ASP A 40 -2.62 -18.67 -2.55
C ASP A 40 -3.42 -18.74 -1.25
N LEU A 41 -4.45 -19.58 -1.22
CA LEU A 41 -5.40 -19.65 -0.12
C LEU A 41 -5.94 -21.06 0.09
N GLU A 42 -6.61 -21.25 1.22
CA GLU A 42 -7.39 -22.45 1.53
C GLU A 42 -8.85 -22.09 1.82
N SER A 43 -9.78 -22.88 1.28
CA SER A 43 -11.22 -22.70 1.42
C SER A 43 -11.94 -24.04 1.53
N ILE A 44 -12.94 -24.11 2.42
CA ILE A 44 -13.77 -25.31 2.62
C ILE A 44 -14.96 -25.41 1.65
N GLY A 45 -15.15 -24.39 0.81
CA GLY A 45 -16.17 -24.30 -0.22
C GLY A 45 -15.78 -23.22 -1.24
N ASP A 46 -16.74 -22.76 -2.05
CA ASP A 46 -16.49 -21.73 -3.05
C ASP A 46 -15.81 -20.49 -2.43
N VAL A 47 -14.72 -20.06 -3.06
CA VAL A 47 -13.95 -18.89 -2.68
C VAL A 47 -14.75 -17.62 -2.96
N SER A 48 -14.76 -16.71 -1.99
CA SER A 48 -15.29 -15.36 -2.15
C SER A 48 -14.22 -14.34 -1.80
N LEU A 49 -14.04 -13.33 -2.65
CA LEU A 49 -13.08 -12.24 -2.46
C LEU A 49 -13.79 -10.89 -2.53
N ASP A 50 -13.38 -9.95 -1.71
CA ASP A 50 -13.78 -8.55 -1.84
C ASP A 50 -13.12 -7.92 -3.07
N ALA A 51 -13.94 -7.33 -3.94
CA ALA A 51 -13.51 -6.64 -5.15
C ALA A 51 -14.51 -5.53 -5.48
N VAL A 52 -14.16 -4.28 -5.24
CA VAL A 52 -15.04 -3.11 -5.40
C VAL A 52 -14.50 -2.18 -6.48
N GLY A 53 -15.26 -2.03 -7.56
CA GLY A 53 -14.95 -1.09 -8.65
C GLY A 53 -13.94 -1.59 -9.69
N GLN A 54 -13.40 -2.80 -9.53
CA GLN A 54 -12.63 -3.45 -10.59
C GLN A 54 -13.53 -4.21 -11.57
N GLN A 55 -13.09 -4.31 -12.81
CA GLN A 55 -13.62 -5.26 -13.78
C GLN A 55 -12.76 -6.53 -13.75
N ILE A 56 -13.38 -7.66 -13.43
CA ILE A 56 -12.71 -8.97 -13.42
C ILE A 56 -12.79 -9.58 -14.83
N SER A 57 -11.64 -9.85 -15.44
CA SER A 57 -11.58 -10.34 -16.83
C SER A 57 -11.34 -11.85 -16.91
N SER A 58 -10.67 -12.44 -15.92
CA SER A 58 -10.41 -13.88 -15.87
C SER A 58 -10.13 -14.34 -14.44
N VAL A 59 -10.57 -15.57 -14.13
CA VAL A 59 -10.14 -16.33 -12.95
C VAL A 59 -9.64 -17.70 -13.43
N LYS A 60 -8.46 -18.12 -12.96
CA LYS A 60 -7.84 -19.39 -13.33
C LYS A 60 -7.26 -20.12 -12.13
N SER A 61 -7.20 -21.45 -12.23
CA SER A 61 -6.46 -22.33 -11.33
C SER A 61 -5.68 -23.33 -12.15
N GLY A 62 -4.37 -23.44 -11.92
CA GLY A 62 -3.49 -24.33 -12.70
C GLY A 62 -3.59 -24.12 -14.21
N GLY A 63 -3.77 -22.87 -14.67
CA GLY A 63 -3.97 -22.51 -16.08
C GLY A 63 -5.39 -22.68 -16.62
N ASN A 64 -6.27 -23.41 -15.93
CA ASN A 64 -7.66 -23.65 -16.35
C ASN A 64 -8.59 -22.54 -15.88
N LYS A 65 -9.54 -22.13 -16.73
CA LYS A 65 -10.56 -21.14 -16.35
C LYS A 65 -11.49 -21.70 -15.27
N VAL A 66 -11.78 -20.88 -14.25
CA VAL A 66 -12.74 -21.19 -13.20
C VAL A 66 -13.95 -20.26 -13.36
N PRO A 67 -15.19 -20.77 -13.39
CA PRO A 67 -16.37 -19.92 -13.45
C PRO A 67 -16.47 -18.98 -12.24
N PHE A 68 -16.89 -17.75 -12.47
CA PHE A 68 -17.04 -16.76 -11.42
C PHE A 68 -18.23 -15.83 -11.68
N LYS A 69 -18.69 -15.17 -10.63
CA LYS A 69 -19.67 -14.07 -10.68
C LYS A 69 -19.14 -12.90 -9.88
N HIS A 70 -19.33 -11.69 -10.38
CA HIS A 70 -18.95 -10.47 -9.68
C HIS A 70 -20.17 -9.58 -9.47
N SER A 71 -20.52 -9.31 -8.21
CA SER A 71 -21.68 -8.49 -7.83
C SER A 71 -21.36 -7.00 -7.72
N GLY A 72 -20.19 -6.57 -8.17
CA GLY A 72 -19.66 -5.21 -8.00
C GLY A 72 -18.98 -4.97 -6.63
N LYS A 73 -19.18 -5.86 -5.66
CA LYS A 73 -18.51 -5.83 -4.34
C LYS A 73 -17.79 -7.12 -3.97
N VAL A 74 -18.36 -8.25 -4.36
CA VAL A 74 -17.83 -9.58 -4.06
C VAL A 74 -17.64 -10.35 -5.36
N LEU A 75 -16.47 -10.96 -5.49
CA LEU A 75 -16.11 -11.92 -6.53
C LEU A 75 -16.31 -13.33 -5.98
N GLU A 76 -17.35 -14.02 -6.44
CA GLU A 76 -17.68 -15.40 -6.11
C GLU A 76 -17.06 -16.33 -7.15
N ILE A 77 -16.24 -17.29 -6.73
CA ILE A 77 -15.49 -18.20 -7.60
C ILE A 77 -15.95 -19.64 -7.32
N GLN A 78 -16.50 -20.29 -8.35
CA GLN A 78 -17.02 -21.67 -8.29
C GLN A 78 -15.86 -22.67 -8.26
N SER A 79 -15.23 -22.78 -7.10
CA SER A 79 -13.99 -23.51 -6.87
C SER A 79 -14.20 -24.81 -6.09
N GLY A 80 -15.34 -24.96 -5.41
CA GLY A 80 -15.56 -26.00 -4.41
C GLY A 80 -14.54 -25.88 -3.28
N LYS A 81 -14.33 -26.97 -2.53
CA LYS A 81 -13.21 -27.05 -1.59
C LYS A 81 -11.91 -26.86 -2.36
N PHE A 82 -11.08 -25.92 -1.92
CA PHE A 82 -9.94 -25.45 -2.69
C PHE A 82 -8.73 -25.19 -1.79
N SER A 83 -7.53 -25.54 -2.27
CA SER A 83 -6.27 -25.12 -1.65
C SER A 83 -5.21 -24.95 -2.73
N GLY A 84 -4.63 -23.76 -2.81
CA GLY A 84 -3.59 -23.42 -3.79
C GLY A 84 -3.78 -22.04 -4.42
N PRO A 85 -3.11 -21.78 -5.55
CA PRO A 85 -3.13 -20.48 -6.21
C PRO A 85 -4.36 -20.28 -7.11
N LEU A 86 -5.06 -19.16 -6.92
CA LEU A 86 -6.04 -18.62 -7.87
C LEU A 86 -5.45 -17.38 -8.56
N GLU A 87 -5.37 -17.44 -9.88
CA GLU A 87 -4.92 -16.32 -10.71
C GLU A 87 -6.14 -15.49 -11.15
N ILE A 88 -6.11 -14.19 -10.87
CA ILE A 88 -7.20 -13.26 -11.17
C ILE A 88 -6.63 -12.10 -11.97
N ASP A 89 -7.14 -11.93 -13.19
CA ASP A 89 -6.85 -10.79 -14.04
C ASP A 89 -7.98 -9.76 -13.90
N PHE A 90 -7.62 -8.49 -13.68
CA PHE A 90 -8.57 -7.41 -13.44
C PHE A 90 -8.09 -6.08 -14.00
N SER A 91 -8.98 -5.10 -14.06
CA SER A 91 -8.64 -3.71 -14.35
C SER A 91 -9.41 -2.78 -13.42
N GLY A 92 -8.84 -1.61 -13.15
CA GLY A 92 -9.44 -0.61 -12.27
C GLY A 92 -9.06 0.81 -12.69
N ARG A 93 -9.68 1.78 -12.03
CA ARG A 93 -9.39 3.20 -12.18
C ARG A 93 -8.80 3.74 -10.89
N VAL A 94 -7.93 4.73 -11.01
CA VAL A 94 -7.49 5.53 -9.86
C VAL A 94 -8.72 6.26 -9.32
N SER A 95 -8.90 6.22 -8.00
CA SER A 95 -10.01 6.86 -7.31
C SER A 95 -9.85 8.38 -7.30
N ASP A 96 -10.97 9.08 -7.48
CA ASP A 96 -11.09 10.51 -7.24
C ASP A 96 -11.32 10.84 -5.74
N ASN A 97 -11.46 9.81 -4.89
CA ASN A 97 -11.58 9.93 -3.44
C ASN A 97 -10.27 9.54 -2.77
N PHE A 98 -10.00 10.02 -1.56
CA PHE A 98 -8.77 9.73 -0.78
C PHE A 98 -8.65 8.29 -0.23
N THR A 99 -9.20 7.28 -0.91
CA THR A 99 -9.22 5.87 -0.48
C THR A 99 -8.94 4.92 -1.66
N GLY A 100 -8.43 3.72 -1.38
CA GLY A 100 -7.95 2.82 -2.44
C GLY A 100 -6.65 3.36 -3.04
N LEU A 101 -6.44 3.16 -4.34
CA LEU A 101 -5.39 3.84 -5.11
C LEU A 101 -5.97 5.13 -5.67
N TYR A 102 -5.47 6.28 -5.24
CA TYR A 102 -6.05 7.58 -5.56
C TYR A 102 -5.01 8.59 -6.03
N LYS A 103 -5.50 9.67 -6.64
CA LYS A 103 -4.68 10.79 -7.12
C LYS A 103 -4.52 11.83 -6.01
N ALA A 104 -3.29 12.12 -5.62
CA ALA A 104 -2.93 13.22 -4.70
C ALA A 104 -2.31 14.36 -5.51
N SER A 105 -3.04 15.47 -5.66
CA SER A 105 -2.66 16.58 -6.55
C SER A 105 -1.80 17.62 -5.82
N TYR A 106 -0.89 18.28 -6.53
CA TYR A 106 -0.07 19.37 -6.01
C TYR A 106 0.29 20.35 -7.14
N GLY A 107 -0.14 21.62 -7.02
CA GLY A 107 0.03 22.58 -8.12
C GLY A 107 -0.50 22.01 -9.45
N ASP A 108 0.37 21.94 -10.45
CA ASP A 108 0.06 21.38 -11.78
C ASP A 108 0.38 19.88 -11.93
N GLY A 109 0.85 19.23 -10.86
CA GLY A 109 1.26 17.82 -10.83
C GLY A 109 0.40 16.96 -9.91
N TYR A 110 0.69 15.66 -9.89
CA TYR A 110 0.12 14.72 -8.93
C TYR A 110 1.04 13.51 -8.72
N ILE A 111 0.82 12.82 -7.61
CA ILE A 111 1.29 11.45 -7.39
C ILE A 111 0.07 10.54 -7.23
N LEU A 112 0.27 9.24 -7.42
CA LEU A 112 -0.67 8.22 -6.99
C LEU A 112 -0.22 7.70 -5.63
N SER A 113 -1.17 7.51 -4.73
CA SER A 113 -0.92 6.97 -3.39
C SER A 113 -2.05 6.05 -2.98
N THR A 114 -1.80 5.16 -2.03
CA THR A 114 -2.84 4.29 -1.47
C THR A 114 -3.17 4.65 -0.04
N HIS A 115 -4.46 4.68 0.28
CA HIS A 115 -4.96 4.64 1.65
C HIS A 115 -5.99 3.52 1.76
N LEU A 116 -5.62 2.44 2.46
CA LEU A 116 -6.37 1.19 2.44
C LEU A 116 -7.17 0.90 3.72
N GLU A 117 -7.05 1.75 4.74
CA GLU A 117 -7.77 1.60 6.00
C GLU A 117 -9.27 1.95 5.86
N ALA A 118 -10.19 1.24 6.51
CA ALA A 118 -10.00 -0.07 7.18
C ALA A 118 -10.24 -1.25 6.21
N VAL A 119 -11.00 -1.01 5.14
CA VAL A 119 -11.50 -2.02 4.19
C VAL A 119 -11.51 -1.47 2.77
N GLN A 120 -10.42 -0.77 2.41
CA GLN A 120 -10.28 -0.14 1.10
C GLN A 120 -9.27 -0.87 0.21
N ALA A 121 -8.60 -1.93 0.68
CA ALA A 121 -7.72 -2.76 -0.16
C ALA A 121 -8.50 -3.40 -1.31
N ARG A 122 -9.75 -3.82 -1.06
CA ARG A 122 -10.69 -4.30 -2.08
C ARG A 122 -10.96 -3.32 -3.24
N LYS A 123 -10.63 -2.04 -3.09
CA LYS A 123 -10.72 -1.04 -4.18
C LYS A 123 -9.48 -1.04 -5.08
N VAL A 124 -8.42 -1.73 -4.69
CA VAL A 124 -7.18 -1.85 -5.48
C VAL A 124 -7.07 -3.23 -6.11
N LEU A 125 -7.26 -4.30 -5.33
CA LEU A 125 -7.13 -5.69 -5.77
C LEU A 125 -8.27 -6.57 -5.21
N PRO A 126 -8.67 -7.65 -5.93
CA PRO A 126 -9.48 -8.72 -5.35
C PRO A 126 -8.73 -9.40 -4.20
N CYS A 127 -9.27 -9.38 -2.99
CA CYS A 127 -8.63 -9.95 -1.79
C CYS A 127 -9.64 -10.33 -0.70
N VAL A 128 -9.18 -11.00 0.36
CA VAL A 128 -9.98 -11.16 1.59
C VAL A 128 -9.66 -9.94 2.45
N ASP A 129 -10.49 -8.90 2.36
CA ASP A 129 -10.16 -7.59 2.92
C ASP A 129 -10.63 -7.48 4.37
N HIS A 130 -10.01 -8.32 5.21
CA HIS A 130 -10.28 -8.44 6.63
C HIS A 130 -8.96 -8.57 7.42
N PRO A 131 -8.76 -7.79 8.51
CA PRO A 131 -7.46 -7.67 9.17
C PRO A 131 -6.93 -8.99 9.77
N ALA A 132 -7.81 -9.94 10.09
CA ALA A 132 -7.41 -11.25 10.61
C ALA A 132 -6.73 -12.16 9.57
N PHE A 133 -7.01 -11.96 8.28
CA PHE A 133 -6.45 -12.77 7.19
C PHE A 133 -5.11 -12.18 6.73
N LYS A 134 -4.08 -12.32 7.57
CA LYS A 134 -2.73 -11.86 7.25
C LYS A 134 -2.05 -12.75 6.23
N ALA A 135 -1.41 -12.15 5.24
CA ALA A 135 -0.71 -12.85 4.16
C ALA A 135 0.64 -12.18 3.84
N VAL A 136 1.49 -12.91 3.12
CA VAL A 136 2.70 -12.35 2.49
C VAL A 136 2.31 -11.61 1.21
N PHE A 137 2.91 -10.45 0.95
CA PHE A 137 2.73 -9.73 -0.31
C PHE A 137 4.02 -9.73 -1.11
N LYS A 138 3.91 -10.10 -2.39
CA LYS A 138 4.92 -9.88 -3.41
C LYS A 138 4.38 -8.87 -4.40
N VAL A 139 4.97 -7.68 -4.43
CA VAL A 139 4.44 -6.55 -5.19
C VAL A 139 5.34 -6.24 -6.38
N ARG A 140 4.73 -6.14 -7.56
CA ARG A 140 5.36 -5.70 -8.81
C ARG A 140 4.52 -4.61 -9.46
N VAL A 141 5.18 -3.57 -9.93
CA VAL A 141 4.52 -2.43 -10.56
C VAL A 141 5.23 -2.10 -11.86
N ARG A 142 4.48 -2.07 -12.96
CA ARG A 142 4.92 -1.51 -14.22
C ARG A 142 4.33 -0.11 -14.38
N THR A 143 5.16 0.87 -14.73
CA THR A 143 4.75 2.27 -14.92
C THR A 143 5.74 3.00 -15.85
N ASP A 144 5.55 4.30 -16.08
CA ASP A 144 6.47 5.14 -16.86
C ASP A 144 7.88 5.15 -16.25
N ALA A 145 8.89 5.07 -17.11
CA ALA A 145 10.27 4.83 -16.70
C ALA A 145 10.87 5.93 -15.82
N ASP A 146 10.34 7.14 -15.92
CA ASP A 146 10.80 8.33 -15.23
C ASP A 146 10.09 8.56 -13.88
N LEU A 147 9.11 7.72 -13.52
CA LEU A 147 8.41 7.79 -12.23
C LEU A 147 9.11 6.95 -11.16
N SER A 148 9.03 7.38 -9.91
CA SER A 148 9.43 6.56 -8.76
C SER A 148 8.27 5.67 -8.31
N VAL A 149 8.58 4.50 -7.76
CA VAL A 149 7.61 3.58 -7.15
C VAL A 149 8.07 3.26 -5.73
N ILE A 150 7.19 3.46 -4.75
CA ILE A 150 7.45 3.21 -3.32
C ILE A 150 6.41 2.19 -2.82
N SER A 151 6.86 1.20 -2.05
CA SER A 151 5.97 0.23 -1.38
C SER A 151 6.52 -0.13 0.01
N ASN A 152 5.95 -1.12 0.69
CA ASN A 152 6.31 -1.51 2.07
C ASN A 152 7.75 -2.00 2.22
N MET A 153 8.25 -2.76 1.24
CA MET A 153 9.59 -3.38 1.27
C MET A 153 10.59 -2.66 0.36
N PRO A 154 11.90 -2.89 0.51
CA PRO A 154 12.89 -2.41 -0.45
C PRO A 154 12.68 -2.98 -1.85
N ILE A 155 13.13 -2.24 -2.86
CA ILE A 155 13.20 -2.72 -4.24
C ILE A 155 14.16 -3.92 -4.30
N GLU A 156 13.68 -5.03 -4.85
CA GLU A 156 14.48 -6.22 -5.15
C GLU A 156 15.10 -6.12 -6.54
N SER A 157 14.35 -5.66 -7.53
CA SER A 157 14.86 -5.40 -8.89
C SER A 157 14.06 -4.32 -9.60
N GLU A 158 14.72 -3.63 -10.53
CA GLU A 158 14.10 -2.69 -11.45
C GLU A 158 14.58 -2.99 -12.88
N THR A 159 13.64 -3.18 -13.80
CA THR A 159 13.94 -3.48 -15.20
C THR A 159 13.27 -2.45 -16.10
N ARG A 160 14.07 -1.68 -16.85
CA ARG A 160 13.58 -0.71 -17.83
C ARG A 160 13.36 -1.37 -19.20
N GLN A 161 12.25 -1.02 -19.84
CA GLN A 161 11.86 -1.49 -21.17
C GLN A 161 11.28 -0.30 -21.97
N GLY A 162 12.17 0.41 -22.69
CA GLY A 162 11.80 1.62 -23.41
C GLY A 162 11.29 2.72 -22.47
N GLU A 163 10.07 3.19 -22.71
CA GLU A 163 9.40 4.25 -21.92
C GLU A 163 8.75 3.73 -20.64
N LYS A 164 8.76 2.42 -20.41
CA LYS A 164 8.21 1.80 -19.20
C LYS A 164 9.33 1.18 -18.35
N LYS A 165 9.04 0.97 -17.08
CA LYS A 165 9.85 0.13 -16.19
C LYS A 165 8.98 -0.75 -15.33
N THR A 166 9.53 -1.88 -14.89
CA THR A 166 8.91 -2.76 -13.88
C THR A 166 9.77 -2.75 -12.64
N VAL A 167 9.17 -2.41 -11.51
CA VAL A 167 9.79 -2.43 -10.17
C VAL A 167 9.21 -3.61 -9.41
N MET A 168 10.08 -4.48 -8.88
CA MET A 168 9.73 -5.60 -8.01
C MET A 168 10.26 -5.32 -6.61
N PHE A 169 9.40 -5.50 -5.60
CA PHE A 169 9.76 -5.35 -4.20
C PHE A 169 10.02 -6.71 -3.55
N LYS A 170 10.87 -6.73 -2.52
CA LYS A 170 11.05 -7.91 -1.67
C LYS A 170 9.71 -8.31 -1.02
N LYS A 171 9.55 -9.60 -0.70
CA LYS A 171 8.35 -10.10 0.00
C LYS A 171 8.19 -9.45 1.37
N THR A 172 6.96 -9.09 1.73
CA THR A 172 6.64 -8.62 3.09
C THR A 172 6.66 -9.79 4.09
N PRO A 173 6.81 -9.53 5.40
CA PRO A 173 6.31 -10.46 6.41
C PRO A 173 4.77 -10.61 6.31
N LYS A 174 4.19 -11.59 7.03
CA LYS A 174 2.72 -11.74 7.09
C LYS A 174 2.09 -10.47 7.69
N MET A 175 1.25 -9.79 6.91
CA MET A 175 0.58 -8.54 7.30
C MET A 175 -0.85 -8.48 6.78
N SER A 176 -1.65 -7.58 7.34
CA SER A 176 -3.03 -7.35 6.93
C SER A 176 -3.10 -6.52 5.64
N THR A 177 -4.14 -6.73 4.82
CA THR A 177 -4.34 -6.04 3.53
C THR A 177 -4.32 -4.51 3.64
N TYR A 178 -4.90 -3.94 4.69
CA TYR A 178 -5.00 -2.50 4.88
C TYR A 178 -3.65 -1.78 5.09
N LEU A 179 -2.59 -2.52 5.47
CA LEU A 179 -1.24 -1.97 5.66
C LEU A 179 -0.44 -1.89 4.36
N LEU A 180 -0.91 -2.50 3.27
CA LEU A 180 -0.25 -2.44 1.97
C LEU A 180 -0.17 -1.00 1.47
N TYR A 181 0.99 -0.59 0.97
CA TYR A 181 1.22 0.73 0.41
C TYR A 181 1.77 0.65 -1.01
N LEU A 182 1.26 1.54 -1.86
CA LEU A 182 1.80 1.84 -3.17
C LEU A 182 1.78 3.35 -3.42
N GLY A 183 2.96 3.91 -3.70
CA GLY A 183 3.13 5.26 -4.23
C GLY A 183 3.75 5.22 -5.63
N VAL A 184 3.18 5.95 -6.59
CA VAL A 184 3.73 6.08 -7.96
C VAL A 184 3.73 7.55 -8.34
N GLY A 185 4.86 8.11 -8.74
CA GLY A 185 4.93 9.53 -9.09
C GLY A 185 6.34 10.08 -9.07
N LYS A 186 6.47 11.39 -9.26
CA LYS A 186 7.74 12.10 -9.09
C LYS A 186 7.93 12.40 -7.60
N PHE A 187 8.82 11.65 -6.97
CA PHE A 187 9.17 11.83 -5.56
C PHE A 187 10.61 12.35 -5.45
N VAL A 188 10.81 13.38 -4.63
CA VAL A 188 12.12 13.62 -4.03
C VAL A 188 12.27 12.67 -2.85
N GLN A 189 13.43 12.03 -2.73
CA GLN A 189 13.73 11.09 -1.66
C GLN A 189 15.06 11.45 -1.02
N GLU A 190 15.03 11.74 0.27
CA GLU A 190 16.22 11.93 1.10
C GLU A 190 16.43 10.68 1.96
N LYS A 191 17.69 10.29 2.18
CA LYS A 191 18.06 9.07 2.90
C LYS A 191 18.78 9.37 4.20
N ASN A 192 18.52 8.56 5.21
CA ASN A 192 19.23 8.52 6.48
C ASN A 192 19.28 7.05 6.96
N ARG A 193 19.75 6.80 8.18
CA ARG A 193 19.90 5.46 8.73
C ARG A 193 19.72 5.46 10.26
N HIS A 194 19.23 4.34 10.77
CA HIS A 194 19.16 4.04 12.18
C HIS A 194 19.57 2.57 12.40
N GLY A 195 20.78 2.34 12.93
CA GLY A 195 21.36 0.99 12.97
C GLY A 195 21.39 0.35 11.57
N GLU A 196 20.77 -0.81 11.45
CA GLU A 196 20.63 -1.55 10.19
C GLU A 196 19.40 -1.12 9.35
N THR A 197 18.51 -0.30 9.90
CA THR A 197 17.31 0.18 9.21
C THR A 197 17.62 1.43 8.37
N GLU A 198 17.35 1.36 7.07
CA GLU A 198 17.42 2.53 6.20
C GLU A 198 16.19 3.44 6.41
N LEU A 199 16.41 4.73 6.60
CA LEU A 199 15.34 5.71 6.75
C LEU A 199 15.21 6.55 5.48
N TYR A 200 13.98 6.81 5.07
CA TYR A 200 13.67 7.62 3.90
C TYR A 200 12.64 8.68 4.26
N ALA A 201 12.85 9.90 3.77
CA ALA A 201 11.83 10.92 3.71
C ALA A 201 11.49 11.16 2.24
N ALA A 202 10.23 10.97 1.85
CA ALA A 202 9.78 11.09 0.48
C ALA A 202 8.64 12.10 0.37
N TYR A 203 8.65 12.93 -0.66
CA TYR A 203 7.58 13.91 -0.93
C TYR A 203 7.50 14.23 -2.42
N ALA A 204 6.38 14.81 -2.84
CA ALA A 204 6.14 15.17 -4.23
C ALA A 204 7.24 16.14 -4.75
N ASP A 205 7.78 15.85 -5.93
CA ASP A 205 8.74 16.72 -6.59
C ASP A 205 8.02 17.91 -7.22
N ARG A 206 8.22 19.10 -6.64
CA ARG A 206 7.58 20.35 -7.03
C ARG A 206 8.56 21.52 -7.00
N PRO A 207 8.37 22.55 -7.85
CA PRO A 207 9.30 23.70 -7.95
C PRO A 207 9.44 24.51 -6.66
N THR A 208 8.40 24.54 -5.81
CA THR A 208 8.36 25.33 -4.57
C THR A 208 7.85 24.50 -3.40
N GLY A 209 8.14 24.90 -2.16
CA GLY A 209 7.69 24.17 -0.97
C GLY A 209 8.46 22.86 -0.73
N LYS A 210 9.80 22.92 -0.86
CA LYS A 210 10.68 21.82 -0.43
C LYS A 210 10.42 21.52 1.04
N ILE A 211 10.28 20.23 1.36
CA ILE A 211 10.10 19.80 2.74
C ILE A 211 11.47 19.67 3.42
N ASN A 212 11.66 20.38 4.52
CA ASN A 212 12.75 20.13 5.46
C ASN A 212 12.49 18.83 6.23
N THR A 213 13.32 17.82 5.98
CA THR A 213 13.17 16.45 6.50
C THR A 213 14.01 16.18 7.75
N GLU A 214 14.90 17.08 8.15
CA GLU A 214 15.87 16.85 9.22
C GLU A 214 15.18 16.53 10.55
N PHE A 215 14.15 17.31 10.88
CA PHE A 215 13.34 17.06 12.08
C PHE A 215 12.62 15.71 12.02
N SER A 216 12.13 15.28 10.85
CA SER A 216 11.47 13.99 10.68
C SER A 216 12.43 12.84 10.92
N PHE A 217 13.67 12.92 10.42
CA PHE A 217 14.70 11.92 10.69
C PHE A 217 15.09 11.89 12.17
N ASP A 218 15.26 13.05 12.80
CA ASP A 218 15.57 13.16 14.23
C ASP A 218 14.46 12.55 15.11
N ALA A 219 13.21 12.88 14.81
CA ALA A 219 12.06 12.31 15.48
C ALA A 219 12.05 10.79 15.29
N THR A 220 12.06 10.31 14.04
CA THR A 220 12.01 8.88 13.71
C THR A 220 13.08 8.08 14.46
N ARG A 221 14.33 8.56 14.50
CA ARG A 221 15.42 7.88 15.25
C ARG A 221 15.12 7.75 16.73
N LYS A 222 14.71 8.85 17.39
CA LYS A 222 14.38 8.85 18.82
C LYS A 222 13.19 7.94 19.15
N VAL A 223 12.23 7.84 18.23
CA VAL A 223 11.06 6.97 18.37
C VAL A 223 11.46 5.50 18.26
N LEU A 224 12.30 5.16 17.27
CA LEU A 224 12.83 3.81 17.13
C LEU A 224 13.67 3.44 18.36
N ASP A 225 14.62 4.29 18.78
CA ASP A 225 15.41 4.07 20.00
C ASP A 225 14.53 3.77 21.23
N PHE A 226 13.47 4.56 21.42
CA PHE A 226 12.54 4.39 22.53
C PHE A 226 11.78 3.06 22.45
N TYR A 227 11.13 2.76 21.33
CA TYR A 227 10.30 1.56 21.22
C TYR A 227 11.11 0.28 21.15
N GLU A 228 12.28 0.28 20.51
CA GLU A 228 13.20 -0.86 20.52
C GLU A 228 13.68 -1.17 21.95
N SER A 229 14.03 -0.13 22.71
CA SER A 229 14.40 -0.27 24.13
C SER A 229 13.23 -0.72 25.01
N TYR A 230 12.04 -0.15 24.79
CA TYR A 230 10.86 -0.43 25.59
C TYR A 230 10.30 -1.84 25.38
N PHE A 231 10.19 -2.27 24.12
CA PHE A 231 9.67 -3.60 23.78
C PHE A 231 10.75 -4.69 23.79
N GLY A 232 12.03 -4.31 23.76
CA GLY A 232 13.15 -5.25 23.65
C GLY A 232 13.23 -5.96 22.30
N ILE A 233 12.60 -5.40 21.26
CA ILE A 233 12.49 -5.97 19.92
C ILE A 233 12.93 -4.89 18.93
N PRO A 234 13.95 -5.12 18.08
CA PRO A 234 14.37 -4.15 17.08
C PRO A 234 13.29 -3.96 16.02
N PHE A 235 13.34 -2.85 15.26
CA PHE A 235 12.44 -2.65 14.14
C PHE A 235 12.60 -3.76 13.09
N GLN A 236 11.47 -4.37 12.71
CA GLN A 236 11.48 -5.66 12.00
C GLN A 236 11.66 -5.55 10.47
N LEU A 237 11.64 -4.34 9.91
CA LEU A 237 11.82 -4.14 8.47
C LEU A 237 13.18 -3.48 8.17
N PRO A 238 13.79 -3.80 7.01
CA PRO A 238 15.08 -3.25 6.62
C PRO A 238 15.03 -1.75 6.30
N LYS A 239 13.84 -1.18 6.13
CA LYS A 239 13.66 0.24 5.87
C LYS A 239 12.36 0.80 6.45
N LEU A 240 12.34 2.12 6.62
CA LEU A 240 11.16 2.90 6.93
C LEU A 240 11.11 4.14 6.05
N HIS A 241 10.04 4.28 5.27
CA HIS A 241 9.73 5.52 4.56
C HIS A 241 8.73 6.35 5.37
N ASN A 242 9.02 7.63 5.52
CA ASN A 242 8.09 8.66 5.92
C ASN A 242 7.72 9.48 4.68
N ILE A 243 6.45 9.40 4.27
CA ILE A 243 6.00 9.89 2.97
C ILE A 243 5.00 11.03 3.15
N ALA A 244 5.36 12.21 2.66
CA ALA A 244 4.47 13.36 2.63
C ALA A 244 3.57 13.26 1.40
N VAL A 245 2.28 13.07 1.64
CA VAL A 245 1.29 12.94 0.58
C VAL A 245 0.51 14.26 0.47
N PRO A 246 0.49 14.91 -0.72
CA PRO A 246 -0.31 16.10 -0.95
C PRO A 246 -1.80 15.85 -0.72
N GLU A 247 -2.50 16.86 -0.19
CA GLU A 247 -3.95 16.81 0.07
C GLU A 247 -4.39 15.58 0.88
N PHE A 248 -3.53 15.01 1.72
CA PHE A 248 -3.89 13.81 2.48
C PHE A 248 -5.05 14.10 3.44
N ALA A 249 -6.19 13.44 3.21
CA ALA A 249 -7.42 13.69 3.97
C ALA A 249 -7.34 13.26 5.44
N TYR A 250 -6.41 12.36 5.78
CA TYR A 250 -6.19 11.86 7.13
C TYR A 250 -4.95 12.50 7.75
N GLY A 251 -4.64 12.24 9.02
CA GLY A 251 -3.43 12.78 9.67
C GLY A 251 -2.18 12.06 9.15
N ALA A 252 -2.08 10.78 9.52
CA ALA A 252 -1.07 9.84 9.05
C ALA A 252 -1.69 8.45 8.90
N MET A 253 -0.99 7.54 8.23
CA MET A 253 -1.35 6.12 8.14
C MET A 253 -0.08 5.27 8.30
N GLU A 254 -0.13 4.29 9.20
CA GLU A 254 0.97 3.45 9.66
C GLU A 254 1.32 2.29 8.73
N ASN A 255 1.16 2.47 7.41
CA ASN A 255 1.51 1.43 6.45
C ASN A 255 2.91 0.89 6.72
N TRP A 256 3.04 -0.43 6.91
CA TRP A 256 4.23 -1.01 7.51
C TRP A 256 5.48 -0.77 6.64
N GLY A 257 6.45 0.00 7.15
CA GLY A 257 7.65 0.40 6.43
C GLY A 257 7.47 1.58 5.46
N ALA A 258 6.27 2.15 5.33
CA ALA A 258 5.94 3.23 4.41
C ALA A 258 4.87 4.18 4.96
N ILE A 259 5.10 4.76 6.12
CA ILE A 259 4.14 5.63 6.82
C ILE A 259 3.85 6.86 5.96
N THR A 260 2.56 7.15 5.74
CA THR A 260 2.14 8.36 5.02
C THR A 260 1.66 9.43 5.99
N TYR A 261 1.85 10.69 5.61
CA TYR A 261 1.54 11.87 6.41
C TYR A 261 0.96 12.97 5.54
N ARG A 262 0.15 13.86 6.14
CA ARG A 262 -0.02 15.21 5.59
C ARG A 262 1.34 15.91 5.51
N GLU A 263 1.54 16.71 4.46
CA GLU A 263 2.80 17.44 4.25
C GLU A 263 3.24 18.26 5.48
N ILE A 264 2.29 18.93 6.14
CA ILE A 264 2.55 19.75 7.34
C ILE A 264 3.11 18.95 8.52
N LEU A 265 2.96 17.62 8.51
CA LEU A 265 3.45 16.73 9.56
C LEU A 265 4.83 16.16 9.25
N LEU A 266 5.40 16.44 8.07
CA LEU A 266 6.80 16.12 7.77
C LEU A 266 7.66 17.37 7.61
N HIS A 267 7.05 18.54 7.44
CA HIS A 267 7.75 19.80 7.27
C HIS A 267 7.83 20.59 8.58
N VAL A 268 9.03 20.65 9.15
CA VAL A 268 9.32 21.47 10.34
C VAL A 268 10.55 22.34 10.07
N ASP A 269 10.37 23.65 10.20
CA ASP A 269 11.41 24.66 10.08
C ASP A 269 11.65 25.41 11.40
N LYS A 270 12.67 26.27 11.39
CA LYS A 270 13.07 27.10 12.55
C LYS A 270 11.94 27.99 13.07
N ASP A 271 11.06 28.44 12.17
CA ASP A 271 9.93 29.32 12.50
C ASP A 271 8.63 28.53 12.79
N THR A 272 8.65 27.20 12.63
CA THR A 272 7.50 26.36 12.97
C THR A 272 7.20 26.43 14.47
N SER A 273 5.96 26.77 14.82
CA SER A 273 5.53 26.90 16.21
C SER A 273 5.80 25.64 17.03
N VAL A 274 6.07 25.81 18.32
CA VAL A 274 6.27 24.70 19.27
C VAL A 274 5.07 23.73 19.26
N ARG A 275 3.85 24.25 19.09
CA ARG A 275 2.63 23.43 18.99
C ARG A 275 2.70 22.50 17.77
N ALA A 276 3.05 23.05 16.60
CA ALA A 276 3.16 22.26 15.37
C ALA A 276 4.30 21.22 15.47
N ARG A 277 5.44 21.58 16.08
CA ARG A 277 6.53 20.64 16.35
C ARG A 277 6.11 19.48 17.25
N LYS A 278 5.35 19.76 18.31
CA LYS A 278 4.78 18.72 19.19
C LYS A 278 3.80 17.82 18.44
N SER A 279 2.95 18.38 17.58
CA SER A 279 2.04 17.61 16.74
C SER A 279 2.78 16.69 15.77
N VAL A 280 3.84 17.18 15.10
CA VAL A 280 4.68 16.36 14.22
C VAL A 280 5.33 15.22 15.01
N ALA A 281 5.96 15.52 16.16
CA ALA A 281 6.58 14.49 16.98
C ALA A 281 5.57 13.45 17.49
N HIS A 282 4.36 13.87 17.84
CA HIS A 282 3.30 12.96 18.28
C HIS A 282 2.77 12.07 17.17
N VAL A 283 2.70 12.55 15.93
CA VAL A 283 2.22 11.72 14.81
C VAL A 283 3.32 10.81 14.25
N ALA A 284 4.59 11.18 14.41
CA ALA A 284 5.72 10.31 14.11
C ALA A 284 5.95 9.20 15.16
N THR A 285 5.11 9.12 16.20
CA THR A 285 5.10 8.10 17.28
C THR A 285 3.83 7.20 17.26
N PRO A 286 3.38 6.65 16.11
CA PRO A 286 2.22 5.77 16.10
C PRO A 286 2.50 4.42 16.80
#